data_AF-A0A7V6J2F8-F1
#
_entry.id   AF-A0A7V6J2F8-F1
#
_cell.length_a   1.000
_cell.length_b   1.000
_cell.length_c   1.000
_cell.angle_alpha   90.00
_cell.angle_beta   90.00
_cell.angle_gamma   90.00
#
_symmetry.space_group_name_H-M   'P 1'
#
loop_
_entity.id
_entity.type
_entity.pdbx_description
1 polymer ?
#
loop_
_entity_poly.entity_id
_entity_poly.type
_entity_poly.pdbx_seq_one_letter_code
_entity_poly.pdbx_strand_id
1 'polypeptide(L)'
;MLLEKILLYVIAAIFILTIFRLLKVNKKNISKIIINTALGGLLLIILNYLPGVNLQVSLLTAFLTGLFGLPAVIVIWIISLI
;
A
#
# COMPACT_ATOMS: atom_id res chain seq x y z
N MET A 1 -4.57 -17.05 -3.22
CA MET A 1 -4.31 -15.88 -4.09
C MET A 1 -4.91 -14.57 -3.59
N LEU A 2 -6.24 -14.35 -3.57
CA LEU A 2 -6.80 -13.05 -3.12
C LEU A 2 -6.68 -12.84 -1.60
N LEU A 3 -6.99 -13.88 -0.82
CA LEU A 3 -6.92 -13.85 0.64
C LEU A 3 -5.49 -13.55 1.15
N GLU A 4 -4.47 -14.14 0.53
CA GLU A 4 -3.06 -13.91 0.85
C GLU A 4 -2.64 -12.45 0.56
N LYS A 5 -3.10 -11.88 -0.56
CA LYS A 5 -2.87 -10.46 -0.90
C LYS A 5 -3.50 -9.54 0.14
N ILE A 6 -4.74 -9.81 0.54
CA ILE A 6 -5.43 -9.05 1.61
C ILE A 6 -4.66 -9.16 2.93
N LEU A 7 -4.22 -10.37 3.30
CA LEU A 7 -3.45 -10.61 4.53
C LEU A 7 -2.15 -9.79 4.56
N LEU A 8 -1.46 -9.71 3.42
CA LEU A 8 -0.26 -8.91 3.23
C LEU A 8 -0.49 -7.41 3.49
N TYR A 9 -1.60 -6.86 2.99
CA TYR A 9 -1.95 -5.45 3.25
C TYR A 9 -2.31 -5.20 4.72
N VAL A 10 -2.99 -6.15 5.38
CA VAL A 10 -3.30 -6.05 6.81
C VAL A 10 -2.01 -6.10 7.64
N ILE A 11 -1.09 -7.00 7.34
CA ILE A 11 0.22 -7.10 8.02
C ILE A 11 1.05 -5.83 7.79
N ALA A 12 1.09 -5.32 6.56
CA ALA A 12 1.78 -4.06 6.25
C ALA A 12 1.18 -2.89 7.04
N ALA A 13 -0.15 -2.78 7.10
CA ALA A 13 -0.84 -1.74 7.86
C ALA A 13 -0.52 -1.82 9.36
N ILE A 14 -0.49 -3.02 9.96
CA ILE A 14 -0.12 -3.25 11.36
C ILE A 14 1.36 -2.90 11.60
N PHE A 15 2.25 -3.28 10.68
CA PHE A 15 3.68 -3.00 10.79
C PHE A 15 3.96 -1.49 10.74
N ILE A 16 3.30 -0.80 9.81
CA ILE A 16 3.35 0.66 9.71
C ILE A 16 2.79 1.31 10.98
N LEU A 17 1.63 0.86 11.47
CA LEU A 17 1.05 1.32 12.74
C LEU A 17 2.02 1.17 13.91
N THR A 18 2.72 0.05 13.98
CA THR A 18 3.67 -0.27 15.05
C THR A 18 4.88 0.67 15.01
N ILE A 19 5.47 0.87 13.83
CA ILE A 19 6.59 1.82 13.65
C ILE A 19 6.17 3.25 13.98
N PHE A 20 5.02 3.70 13.49
CA PHE A 20 4.55 5.08 13.74
C PHE A 20 4.16 5.32 15.20
N ARG A 21 3.67 4.29 15.89
CA ARG A 21 3.41 4.36 17.34
C ARG A 21 4.72 4.42 18.15
N LEU A 22 5.76 3.70 17.72
CA LEU A 22 7.11 3.78 18.29
C LEU A 22 7.76 5.16 18.05
N LEU A 23 7.51 5.78 16.90
CA LEU A 23 8.03 7.09 16.52
C LEU A 23 7.25 8.29 17.12
N LYS A 24 6.30 8.06 18.04
CA LYS A 24 5.42 9.09 18.65
C LYS A 24 4.72 10.00 17.63
N VAL A 25 4.42 9.48 16.45
CA VAL A 25 3.81 10.31 15.40
C VAL A 25 2.37 10.66 15.77
N ASN A 26 1.96 11.90 15.49
CA ASN A 26 0.64 12.41 15.81
C ASN A 26 -0.48 11.48 15.28
N LYS A 27 -1.53 11.25 16.08
CA LYS A 27 -2.69 10.40 15.74
C LYS A 27 -3.32 10.75 14.38
N LYS A 28 -3.29 12.03 13.99
CA LYS A 28 -3.77 12.51 12.67
C LYS A 28 -2.94 11.99 11.48
N ASN A 29 -1.66 11.75 11.68
CA ASN A 29 -0.79 11.20 10.64
C ASN A 29 -0.97 9.68 10.54
N ILE A 30 -1.16 9.00 11.67
CA ILE A 30 -1.44 7.56 11.71
C ILE A 30 -2.71 7.23 10.93
N SER A 31 -3.80 7.97 11.16
CA SER A 31 -5.05 7.74 10.44
C SER A 31 -4.91 7.99 8.93
N LYS A 32 -4.19 9.05 8.53
CA LYS A 32 -3.88 9.32 7.11
C LYS A 32 -3.14 8.16 6.46
N ILE A 33 -2.16 7.59 7.15
CA ILE A 33 -1.35 6.49 6.64
C ILE A 33 -2.18 5.21 6.50
N ILE A 34 -3.06 4.90 7.46
CA ILE A 34 -3.98 3.75 7.34
C ILE A 34 -4.88 3.91 6.12
N ILE A 35 -5.48 5.09 5.94
CA ILE A 35 -6.35 5.40 4.80
C ILE A 35 -5.56 5.30 3.49
N ASN A 36 -4.36 5.86 3.45
CA ASN A 36 -3.47 5.79 2.28
C ASN A 36 -3.05 4.36 1.94
N THR A 37 -2.75 3.54 2.95
CA THR A 37 -2.40 2.12 2.79
C THR A 37 -3.59 1.34 2.24
N ALA A 38 -4.79 1.57 2.78
CA ALA A 38 -6.00 0.89 2.36
C ALA A 38 -6.42 1.29 0.93
N LEU A 39 -6.48 2.59 0.65
CA LEU A 39 -6.86 3.10 -0.68
C LEU A 39 -5.80 2.78 -1.74
N GLY A 40 -4.52 2.98 -1.41
CA GLY A 40 -3.42 2.69 -2.33
C GLY A 40 -3.26 1.20 -2.59
N GLY A 41 -3.46 0.36 -1.58
CA GLY A 41 -3.49 -1.09 -1.72
C GLY A 41 -4.66 -1.59 -2.56
N LEU A 42 -5.87 -1.05 -2.34
CA LEU A 42 -7.04 -1.33 -3.18
C LEU A 42 -6.78 -0.96 -4.65
N LEU A 43 -6.25 0.24 -4.89
CA LEU A 43 -5.91 0.70 -6.24
C LEU A 43 -4.87 -0.20 -6.92
N LEU A 44 -3.80 -0.60 -6.21
CA LEU A 44 -2.82 -1.54 -6.75
C LEU A 44 -3.44 -2.90 -7.11
N ILE A 45 -4.36 -3.40 -6.27
CA ILE A 45 -5.08 -4.64 -6.57
C ILE A 45 -5.93 -4.47 -7.83
N ILE A 46 -6.71 -3.39 -7.93
CA ILE A 46 -7.57 -3.09 -9.08
C ILE A 46 -6.74 -2.95 -10.36
N LEU A 47 -5.65 -2.19 -10.31
CA LEU A 47 -4.78 -1.99 -11.47
C LEU A 47 -4.14 -3.29 -11.95
N ASN A 48 -3.82 -4.22 -11.04
CA ASN A 48 -3.28 -5.53 -11.38
C ASN A 48 -4.29 -6.47 -12.05
N TYR A 49 -5.57 -6.08 -12.12
CA TYR A 49 -6.59 -6.79 -12.90
C TYR A 49 -6.72 -6.25 -14.33
N LEU A 50 -6.07 -5.13 -14.68
CA LEU A 50 -6.07 -4.66 -16.06
C LEU A 50 -5.18 -5.56 -16.94
N PRO A 51 -5.63 -5.91 -18.15
CA PRO A 51 -4.81 -6.66 -19.09
C PRO A 51 -3.57 -5.83 -19.48
N GLY A 52 -2.39 -6.47 -19.46
CA GLY A 52 -1.11 -5.82 -19.77
C GLY A 52 -0.46 -5.08 -18.59
N VAL A 53 -1.10 -5.04 -17.41
CA VAL A 53 -0.52 -4.46 -16.19
C VAL A 53 -0.12 -5.58 -15.25
N ASN A 54 1.19 -5.78 -15.03
CA ASN A 54 1.69 -6.81 -14.13
C ASN A 54 2.31 -6.18 -12.88
N LEU A 55 1.44 -5.75 -11.97
CA LEU A 55 1.86 -5.07 -10.75
C LEU A 55 2.29 -6.09 -9.69
N GLN A 56 3.53 -5.98 -9.22
CA GLN A 56 4.07 -6.84 -8.19
C GLN A 56 3.51 -6.43 -6.80
N VAL A 57 2.31 -6.91 -6.49
CA VAL A 57 1.64 -6.67 -5.19
C VAL A 57 2.39 -7.43 -4.10
N SER A 58 3.25 -6.70 -3.39
CA SER A 58 4.13 -7.20 -2.35
C SER A 58 4.05 -6.32 -1.10
N LEU A 59 4.69 -6.79 -0.02
CA LEU A 59 4.79 -6.06 1.24
C LEU A 59 5.48 -4.68 1.04
N LEU A 60 6.44 -4.60 0.12
CA LEU A 60 7.13 -3.36 -0.25
C LEU A 60 6.17 -2.36 -0.92
N THR A 61 5.39 -2.79 -1.92
CA THR A 61 4.43 -1.90 -2.58
C THR A 61 3.29 -1.47 -1.66
N ALA A 62 2.90 -2.34 -0.71
CA ALA A 62 1.93 -2.01 0.33
C ALA A 62 2.48 -0.97 1.32
N PHE A 63 3.77 -1.09 1.68
CA PHE A 63 4.43 -0.14 2.55
C PHE A 63 4.59 1.24 1.89
N LEU A 64 5.03 1.27 0.62
CA LEU A 64 5.19 2.50 -0.16
C LEU A 64 3.85 3.22 -0.37
N THR A 65 2.78 2.49 -0.67
CA THR A 65 1.44 3.08 -0.75
C THR A 65 0.91 3.54 0.60
N GLY A 66 1.28 2.89 1.70
CA GLY A 66 0.96 3.39 3.04
C GLY A 66 1.63 4.72 3.39
N LEU A 67 2.91 4.86 3.07
CA LEU A 67 3.69 6.07 3.32
C LEU A 67 3.27 7.23 2.42
N PHE A 68 3.15 6.98 1.11
CA PHE A 68 3.01 8.04 0.12
C PHE A 68 1.61 8.13 -0.48
N GLY A 69 0.72 7.17 -0.22
CA GLY A 69 -0.65 7.15 -0.74
C GLY A 69 -0.74 6.93 -2.25
N LEU A 70 -1.71 7.59 -2.87
CA LEU A 70 -1.97 7.60 -4.31
C LEU A 70 -0.72 7.93 -5.17
N PRO A 71 0.13 8.91 -4.83
CA PRO A 71 1.38 9.16 -5.54
C PRO A 71 2.26 7.91 -5.73
N ALA A 72 2.41 7.05 -4.71
CA ALA A 72 3.19 5.83 -4.85
C ALA A 72 2.54 4.83 -5.82
N VAL A 73 1.21 4.72 -5.83
CA VAL A 73 0.49 3.86 -6.78
C VAL A 73 0.84 4.25 -8.21
N ILE A 74 0.82 5.55 -8.52
CA ILE A 74 1.10 6.06 -9.86
C ILE A 74 2.53 5.71 -10.27
N VAL A 75 3.51 5.92 -9.38
CA VAL A 75 4.92 5.61 -9.66
C VAL A 75 5.12 4.10 -9.87
N ILE A 76 4.56 3.25 -9.01
CA ILE A 76 4.65 1.79 -9.13
C ILE A 76 4.00 1.34 -10.45
N TRP A 77 2.89 1.95 -10.85
CA TRP A 77 2.23 1.66 -12.11
C TRP A 77 3.07 2.07 -13.32
N ILE A 78 3.65 3.26 -13.34
CA ILE A 78 4.57 3.69 -14.40
C ILE A 78 5.76 2.73 -14.52
N ILE A 79 6.38 2.34 -13.40
CA ILE A 79 7.50 1.39 -13.39
C ILE A 79 7.07 0.03 -13.95
N SER A 80 5.83 -0.41 -13.69
CA SER A 80 5.32 -1.69 -14.23
C SER A 80 5.03 -1.69 -15.73
N LEU A 81 5.01 -0.52 -16.37
CA LEU A 81 4.79 -0.34 -17.81
C LEU A 81 6.11 -0.25 -18.61
N ILE A 82 7.25 -0.12 -17.92
CA ILE A 82 8.61 -0.13 -18.50
C ILE A 82 9.15 -1.55 -18.49
#